data_AF-A0ABD5K929-F1
#
_entry.id   AF-A0ABD5K929-F1
#
_cell.length_a   1.000
_cell.length_b   1.000
_cell.length_c   1.000
_cell.angle_alpha   90.00
_cell.angle_beta   90.00
_cell.angle_gamma   90.00
#
_symmetry.space_group_name_H-M   'P 1'
#
loop_
_entity.id
_entity.type
_entity.pdbx_description
1 polymer ?
#
loop_
_entity_poly.entity_id
_entity_poly.type
_entity_poly.pdbx_seq_one_letter_code
_entity_poly.pdbx_strand_id
1 'polypeptide(L)'
;MSRRIENDTQLAKAIQGMQRLSEEIEDFEDTPDPLNHDKHEKNRNVLIVTSKLVQEYSRGKEVQADPSRAAYYDQMGWSYQDFTAPAETPKPAPKTNTPTETKQAPEQPTEPQKTASKVSSWLDD
;
A
#
# COMPACT_ATOMS: atom_id res chain seq x y z
N MET A 1 -14.49 -2.32 -6.32
CA MET A 1 -13.49 -3.36 -6.63
C MET A 1 -12.32 -2.68 -7.33
N SER A 2 -11.23 -2.38 -6.61
CA SER A 2 -10.02 -1.82 -7.23
C SER A 2 -9.32 -2.94 -8.02
N ARG A 3 -9.12 -2.77 -9.34
CA ARG A 3 -8.36 -3.73 -10.15
C ARG A 3 -6.90 -3.70 -9.68
N ARG A 4 -6.32 -4.87 -9.39
CA ARG A 4 -4.89 -5.07 -9.12
C ARG A 4 -4.33 -6.09 -10.11
N ILE A 5 -3.03 -6.07 -10.34
CA ILE A 5 -2.35 -7.12 -11.11
C ILE A 5 -2.06 -8.28 -10.16
N GLU A 6 -2.42 -9.49 -10.56
CA GLU A 6 -2.36 -10.65 -9.66
C GLU A 6 -1.18 -11.58 -9.97
N ASN A 7 -0.68 -11.56 -11.19
CA ASN A 7 0.39 -12.44 -11.65
C ASN A 7 1.13 -11.86 -12.86
N ASP A 8 2.26 -12.49 -13.18
CA ASP A 8 3.14 -12.04 -14.27
C ASP A 8 2.48 -12.10 -15.66
N THR A 9 1.48 -12.97 -15.86
CA THR A 9 0.71 -12.99 -17.11
C THR A 9 -0.16 -11.74 -17.24
N GLN A 10 -0.81 -11.31 -16.16
CA GLN A 10 -1.55 -10.06 -16.13
C GLN A 10 -0.61 -8.85 -16.27
N LEU A 11 0.59 -8.90 -15.68
CA LEU A 11 1.61 -7.88 -15.85
C LEU A 11 2.01 -7.72 -17.32
N ALA A 12 2.34 -8.83 -17.99
CA ALA A 12 2.73 -8.81 -19.41
C ALA A 12 1.61 -8.24 -20.31
N LYS A 13 0.35 -8.64 -20.04
CA LYS A 13 -0.82 -8.09 -20.74
C LYS A 13 -1.01 -6.60 -20.47
N ALA A 14 -0.79 -6.14 -19.24
CA ALA A 14 -0.88 -4.74 -18.88
C ALA A 14 0.17 -3.91 -19.62
N ILE A 15 1.42 -4.39 -19.68
CA ILE A 15 2.51 -3.74 -20.43
C ILE A 15 2.17 -3.65 -21.93
N GLN A 16 1.71 -4.76 -22.52
CA GLN A 16 1.30 -4.76 -23.94
C GLN A 16 0.12 -3.81 -24.21
N GLY A 17 -0.87 -3.79 -23.30
CA GLY A 17 -1.99 -2.86 -23.38
C GLY A 17 -1.55 -1.40 -23.28
N MET A 18 -0.58 -1.09 -22.42
CA MET A 18 0.00 0.24 -22.32
C MET A 18 0.72 0.66 -23.60
N GLN A 19 1.49 -0.22 -24.23
CA GLN A 19 2.18 0.05 -25.50
C GLN A 19 1.20 0.39 -26.62
N ARG A 20 0.14 -0.41 -26.76
CA ARG A 20 -0.92 -0.12 -27.73
C ARG A 20 -1.61 1.21 -27.45
N LEU A 21 -1.89 1.50 -26.19
CA LEU A 21 -2.51 2.77 -25.81
C LEU A 21 -1.60 3.96 -26.09
N SER A 22 -0.28 3.83 -25.89
CA SER A 22 0.67 4.90 -26.25
C SER A 22 0.70 5.15 -27.76
N GLU A 23 0.71 4.10 -28.58
CA GLU A 23 0.65 4.24 -30.05
C GLU A 23 -0.65 4.96 -30.49
N GLU A 24 -1.81 4.52 -29.96
CA GLU A 24 -3.10 5.16 -30.26
C GLU A 24 -3.17 6.64 -29.78
N ILE A 25 -2.38 7.01 -28.77
CA ILE A 25 -2.29 8.39 -28.27
C ILE A 25 -1.35 9.23 -29.14
N GLU A 26 -0.19 8.69 -29.52
CA GLU A 26 0.79 9.37 -30.39
C GLU A 26 0.19 9.66 -31.77
N ASP A 27 -0.48 8.69 -32.40
CA ASP A 27 -1.16 8.86 -33.70
C ASP A 27 -2.18 10.03 -33.68
N PHE A 28 -2.82 10.26 -32.52
CA PHE A 28 -3.79 11.34 -32.35
C PHE A 28 -3.14 12.70 -32.14
N GLU A 29 -1.98 12.78 -31.48
CA GLU A 29 -1.23 14.04 -31.34
C GLU A 29 -0.79 14.58 -32.71
N ASP A 30 -0.42 13.69 -33.62
CA ASP A 30 -0.03 14.04 -34.99
C ASP A 30 -1.23 14.42 -35.88
N THR A 31 -2.42 13.85 -35.62
CA THR A 31 -3.63 14.11 -36.41
C THR A 31 -4.85 14.36 -35.52
N PRO A 32 -4.98 15.57 -34.92
CA PRO A 32 -6.03 15.84 -33.95
C PRO A 32 -7.43 15.82 -34.59
N ASP A 33 -8.24 14.84 -34.22
CA ASP A 33 -9.64 14.73 -34.62
C ASP A 33 -10.58 15.17 -33.47
N PRO A 34 -11.25 16.34 -33.59
CA PRO A 34 -12.10 16.87 -32.53
C PRO A 34 -13.29 15.98 -32.18
N LEU A 35 -13.73 15.07 -33.06
CA LEU A 35 -14.79 14.11 -32.73
C LEU A 35 -14.34 13.00 -31.76
N ASN A 36 -13.02 12.78 -31.63
CA ASN A 36 -12.45 11.68 -30.85
C ASN A 36 -11.73 12.15 -29.58
N HIS A 37 -11.84 13.43 -29.20
CA HIS A 37 -11.18 14.00 -28.03
C HIS A 37 -11.49 13.24 -26.73
N ASP A 38 -12.77 12.90 -26.50
CA ASP A 38 -13.20 12.13 -25.33
C ASP A 38 -12.57 10.73 -25.25
N LYS A 39 -12.36 10.09 -26.41
CA LYS A 39 -11.73 8.76 -26.47
C LYS A 39 -10.25 8.87 -26.10
N HIS A 40 -9.57 9.89 -26.60
CA HIS A 40 -8.17 10.13 -26.30
C HIS A 40 -7.93 10.43 -24.81
N GLU A 41 -8.76 11.26 -24.19
CA GLU A 41 -8.68 11.53 -22.75
C GLU A 41 -8.91 10.24 -21.93
N LYS A 42 -9.90 9.42 -22.32
CA LYS A 42 -10.12 8.11 -21.71
C LYS A 42 -8.90 7.19 -21.86
N ASN A 43 -8.30 7.12 -23.05
CA ASN A 43 -7.11 6.32 -23.31
C ASN A 43 -5.93 6.77 -22.43
N ARG A 44 -5.70 8.09 -22.28
CA ARG A 44 -4.69 8.62 -21.35
C ARG A 44 -4.96 8.23 -19.91
N ASN A 45 -6.20 8.37 -19.45
CA ASN A 45 -6.58 7.99 -18.10
C ASN A 45 -6.36 6.49 -17.85
N VAL A 46 -6.70 5.63 -18.81
CA VAL A 46 -6.42 4.19 -18.73
C VAL A 46 -4.92 3.93 -18.69
N LEU A 47 -4.11 4.61 -19.51
CA LEU A 47 -2.66 4.48 -19.50
C LEU A 47 -2.05 4.86 -18.15
N ILE A 48 -2.48 5.99 -17.57
CA ILE A 48 -2.03 6.47 -16.25
C ILE A 48 -2.41 5.50 -15.14
N VAL A 49 -3.64 4.97 -15.14
CA VAL A 49 -4.07 4.02 -14.11
C VAL A 49 -3.31 2.70 -14.26
N THR A 50 -3.15 2.21 -15.49
CA THR A 50 -2.46 0.95 -15.75
C THR A 50 -0.98 1.04 -15.39
N SER A 51 -0.31 2.16 -15.68
CA SER A 51 1.10 2.36 -15.32
C SER A 51 1.32 2.32 -13.80
N LYS A 52 0.41 2.90 -13.02
CA LYS A 52 0.46 2.81 -11.54
C LYS A 52 0.34 1.37 -11.05
N LEU A 53 -0.59 0.60 -11.60
CA LEU A 53 -0.76 -0.82 -11.23
C LEU A 53 0.47 -1.66 -11.59
N VAL A 54 1.06 -1.42 -12.76
CA VAL A 54 2.31 -2.07 -13.19
C VAL A 54 3.47 -1.74 -12.26
N GLN A 55 3.61 -0.47 -11.85
CA GLN A 55 4.64 -0.02 -10.91
C GLN A 55 4.46 -0.64 -9.53
N GLU A 56 3.23 -0.65 -9.00
CA GLU A 56 2.91 -1.21 -7.70
C GLU A 56 3.19 -2.72 -7.64
N TYR A 57 2.80 -3.46 -8.69
CA TYR A 57 3.10 -4.89 -8.82
C TYR A 57 4.61 -5.13 -8.90
N SER A 58 5.31 -4.39 -9.77
CA SER A 58 6.76 -4.54 -9.97
C SER A 58 7.54 -4.27 -8.68
N ARG A 59 7.21 -3.21 -7.96
CA ARG A 59 7.82 -2.93 -6.65
C ARG A 59 7.50 -4.01 -5.63
N GLY A 60 6.30 -4.57 -5.66
CA GLY A 60 5.96 -5.71 -4.81
C GLY A 60 6.84 -6.93 -5.08
N LYS A 61 7.14 -7.21 -6.35
CA LYS A 61 8.06 -8.28 -6.75
C LYS A 61 9.50 -8.00 -6.29
N GLU A 62 9.93 -6.74 -6.33
CA GLU A 62 11.23 -6.33 -5.81
C GLU A 62 11.32 -6.49 -4.29
N VAL A 63 10.27 -6.13 -3.54
CA VAL A 63 10.20 -6.36 -2.08
C VAL A 63 10.17 -7.85 -1.75
N GLN A 64 9.48 -8.66 -2.56
CA GLN A 64 9.49 -10.12 -2.39
C GLN A 64 10.89 -10.71 -2.59
N ALA A 65 11.67 -10.17 -3.54
CA ALA A 65 13.04 -10.61 -3.79
C ALA A 65 14.03 -10.07 -2.73
N ASP A 66 13.82 -8.84 -2.27
CA ASP A 66 14.65 -8.15 -1.30
C ASP A 66 13.77 -7.32 -0.33
N PRO A 67 13.45 -7.89 0.85
CA PRO A 67 12.57 -7.24 1.81
C PRO A 67 13.07 -5.89 2.34
N SER A 68 14.37 -5.59 2.21
CA SER A 68 14.93 -4.31 2.65
C SER A 68 14.40 -3.11 1.85
N ARG A 69 13.90 -3.37 0.63
CA ARG A 69 13.30 -2.36 -0.25
C ARG A 69 11.98 -1.80 0.25
N ALA A 70 11.26 -2.54 1.10
CA ALA A 70 10.01 -2.08 1.69
C ALA A 70 10.22 -0.74 2.44
N ALA A 71 11.24 -0.69 3.31
CA ALA A 71 11.56 0.51 4.07
C ALA A 71 11.95 1.70 3.17
N TYR A 72 12.62 1.42 2.05
CA TYR A 72 12.96 2.45 1.07
C TYR A 72 11.71 2.99 0.36
N TYR A 73 10.79 2.12 -0.06
CA TYR A 73 9.53 2.56 -0.70
C TYR A 73 8.61 3.29 0.28
N ASP A 74 8.54 2.86 1.53
CA ASP A 74 7.81 3.56 2.60
C ASP A 74 8.38 4.98 2.82
N GLN A 75 9.70 5.12 2.87
CA GLN A 75 10.35 6.44 3.01
C GLN A 75 10.06 7.37 1.83
N MET A 76 9.97 6.81 0.61
CA MET A 76 9.64 7.57 -0.61
C MET A 76 8.14 7.81 -0.79
N GLY A 77 7.29 7.22 0.05
CA GLY A 77 5.82 7.28 -0.09
C GLY A 77 5.31 6.53 -1.33
N TRP A 78 6.03 5.50 -1.76
CA TRP A 78 5.71 4.70 -2.94
C TRP A 78 4.92 3.46 -2.56
N SER A 79 3.75 3.28 -3.18
CA SER A 79 2.99 2.04 -3.03
C SER A 79 3.70 0.87 -3.70
N TYR A 80 3.55 -0.30 -3.10
CA TYR A 80 3.96 -1.59 -3.62
C TYR A 80 2.96 -2.65 -3.17
N GLN A 81 2.82 -3.71 -3.97
CA GLN A 81 1.94 -4.81 -3.64
C GLN A 81 2.62 -5.77 -2.66
N ASP A 82 2.02 -5.97 -1.49
CA ASP A 82 2.51 -6.95 -0.52
C ASP A 82 2.08 -8.36 -0.94
N PHE A 83 3.03 -9.20 -1.32
CA PHE A 83 2.81 -10.60 -1.71
C PHE A 83 2.97 -11.59 -0.53
N THR A 84 3.21 -11.09 0.68
CA THR A 84 3.63 -11.87 1.85
C THR A 84 2.49 -12.19 2.83
N ALA A 85 1.23 -11.96 2.48
CA ALA A 85 0.08 -11.89 3.40
C ALA A 85 -0.12 -13.03 4.44
N PRO A 86 -0.79 -12.78 5.60
CA PRO A 86 -0.94 -11.53 6.35
C PRO A 86 -0.28 -11.65 7.73
N ALA A 87 0.61 -10.73 8.08
CA ALA A 87 0.80 -10.40 9.49
C ALA A 87 0.15 -9.03 9.69
N GLU A 88 -0.99 -9.00 10.39
CA GLU A 88 -1.41 -7.83 11.15
C GLU A 88 -0.26 -7.47 12.10
N THR A 89 0.76 -6.80 11.60
CA THR A 89 1.68 -6.07 12.45
C THR A 89 0.96 -4.77 12.76
N PRO A 90 0.59 -4.53 14.03
CA PRO A 90 -0.06 -3.29 14.40
C PRO A 90 0.86 -2.14 13.97
N LYS A 91 0.31 -1.28 13.13
CA LYS A 91 0.81 0.05 12.78
C LYS A 91 1.70 0.60 13.91
N PRO A 92 3.03 0.73 13.71
CA PRO A 92 3.86 1.41 14.69
C PRO A 92 3.26 2.80 14.89
N ALA A 93 2.77 3.05 16.10
CA ALA A 93 2.31 4.37 16.49
C ALA A 93 3.41 5.39 16.19
N PRO A 94 3.08 6.59 15.70
CA PRO A 94 4.08 7.61 15.42
C PRO A 94 4.87 7.88 16.71
N LYS A 95 6.21 7.77 16.63
CA LYS A 95 7.10 8.16 17.71
C LYS A 95 6.94 9.67 17.93
N THR A 96 6.14 10.03 18.92
CA THR A 96 6.14 11.37 19.51
C THR A 96 7.53 11.61 20.07
N ASN A 97 8.29 12.50 19.43
CA ASN A 97 9.54 13.02 19.97
C ASN A 97 9.21 13.88 21.19
N THR A 98 9.43 13.33 22.39
CA THR A 98 9.47 14.10 23.63
C THR A 98 10.86 14.71 23.80
N PRO A 99 11.00 16.03 24.04
CA PRO A 99 12.21 16.57 24.63
C PRO A 99 12.12 16.54 26.16
N THR A 100 13.23 16.12 26.76
CA THR A 100 13.57 16.06 28.19
C THR A 100 13.29 17.36 28.97
N GLU A 101 12.67 17.26 30.16
CA GLU A 101 12.94 18.18 31.28
C GLU A 101 12.82 17.47 32.65
N THR A 102 13.68 17.87 33.57
CA THR A 102 14.14 17.20 34.81
C THR A 102 13.42 17.73 36.07
N LYS A 103 13.05 16.88 37.04
CA LYS A 103 13.18 17.18 38.49
C LYS A 103 12.92 15.97 39.42
N GLN A 104 13.76 15.83 40.45
CA GLN A 104 13.79 14.77 41.47
C GLN A 104 12.89 15.04 42.70
N ALA A 105 12.38 13.91 43.27
CA ALA A 105 12.21 13.53 44.70
C ALA A 105 11.08 14.17 45.57
N PRO A 106 10.63 13.56 46.72
CA PRO A 106 10.78 12.17 47.26
C PRO A 106 9.47 11.50 47.85
N GLU A 107 9.56 10.18 48.14
CA GLU A 107 8.86 9.32 49.14
C GLU A 107 7.31 9.30 49.36
N GLN A 108 6.63 8.14 49.15
CA GLN A 108 6.25 7.14 50.19
C GLN A 108 5.39 5.96 49.62
N PRO A 109 5.43 4.74 50.22
CA PRO A 109 4.78 3.52 49.73
C PRO A 109 3.58 3.04 50.58
N THR A 110 2.49 2.48 50.00
CA THR A 110 1.60 1.50 50.70
C THR A 110 0.70 0.66 49.75
N GLU A 111 0.86 -0.66 49.86
CA GLU A 111 -0.04 -1.83 49.68
C GLU A 111 -0.80 -2.26 48.39
N PRO A 112 -0.96 -3.60 48.20
CA PRO A 112 -1.63 -4.24 47.07
C PRO A 112 -3.09 -4.65 47.40
N GLN A 113 -4.00 -4.65 46.42
CA GLN A 113 -5.30 -5.32 46.57
C GLN A 113 -5.45 -6.55 45.68
N LYS A 114 -5.51 -7.67 46.40
CA LYS A 114 -6.05 -9.01 46.10
C LYS A 114 -7.07 -9.12 44.95
N THR A 115 -6.76 -10.08 44.07
CA THR A 115 -7.60 -11.17 43.53
C THR A 115 -9.13 -11.12 43.74
N ALA A 116 -9.86 -11.27 42.63
CA ALA A 116 -11.14 -11.99 42.62
C ALA A 116 -11.29 -12.79 41.31
N SER A 117 -11.07 -14.10 41.41
CA SER A 117 -11.49 -15.12 40.45
C SER A 117 -13.01 -15.15 40.28
N LYS A 118 -13.46 -15.50 39.06
CA LYS A 118 -14.67 -16.31 38.72
C LYS A 118 -14.67 -16.51 37.20
N VAL A 119 -13.95 -17.51 36.67
CA VAL A 119 -14.44 -18.84 36.26
C VAL A 119 -15.94 -18.98 35.92
N SER A 120 -16.16 -19.40 34.67
CA SER A 120 -17.09 -20.44 34.20
C SER A 120 -18.48 -20.09 33.64
N SER A 121 -18.69 -20.71 32.47
CA SER A 121 -19.90 -21.41 32.02
C SER A 121 -20.94 -20.61 31.23
N TRP A 122 -20.97 -20.81 29.91
CA TRP A 122 -22.20 -20.90 29.11
C TRP A 122 -21.92 -21.78 27.88
N LEU A 123 -22.08 -23.09 28.08
CA LEU A 123 -22.21 -24.11 27.05
C LEU A 123 -23.22 -25.12 27.62
N ASP A 124 -24.51 -24.93 27.31
CA ASP A 124 -25.60 -25.93 27.32
C ASP A 124 -26.93 -25.25 26.93
N ASP A 125 -27.38 -25.44 25.69
CA ASP A 125 -28.60 -26.19 25.29
C ASP A 125 -28.73 -26.15 23.75
#